data_AF-Q13KJ7-F1
#
_entry.id   AF-Q13KJ7-F1
#
_cell.length_a   1.000
_cell.length_b   1.000
_cell.length_c   1.000
_cell.angle_alpha   90.00
_cell.angle_beta   90.00
_cell.angle_gamma   90.00
#
_symmetry.space_group_name_H-M   'P 1'
#
loop_
_entity.id
_entity.type
_entity.pdbx_description
1 polymer ?
#
loop_
_entity_poly.entity_id
_entity_poly.type
_entity_poly.pdbx_seq_one_letter_code
_entity_poly.pdbx_strand_id
1 'polypeptide(L)'
;MTYAYKLMDSPVGQLKLVANGERLAAILWQNDKPNRVRLGELIEANDRPVLIDTERQLNEYFAGTRREFDLPLAFQGTEFQKQVWAALLTIPFGQTRSYAEIAVQIGNVNAVRAAGAANGRNPISIVAPCHRVIGASGDLTGFAGGLANKMFLLSLEAGQTSLEAQADRQTDMFAEEGKAKVEAQARPEAQTKPARHAPRRGTQSSLFGT
;
A
#
# COMPACT_ATOMS: atom_id res chain seq x y z
N MET A 1 17.47 -9.66 -30.83
CA MET A 1 18.10 -9.12 -29.60
C MET A 1 17.84 -10.11 -28.49
N THR A 2 18.89 -10.52 -27.80
CA THR A 2 18.85 -11.49 -26.72
C THR A 2 18.93 -10.75 -25.40
N TYR A 3 18.09 -11.13 -24.45
CA TYR A 3 17.98 -10.55 -23.12
C TYR A 3 18.45 -11.58 -22.09
N ALA A 4 19.12 -11.10 -21.05
CA ALA A 4 19.43 -11.92 -19.90
C ALA A 4 18.29 -11.80 -18.88
N TYR A 5 17.97 -12.87 -18.15
CA TYR A 5 17.04 -12.79 -17.03
C TYR A 5 17.50 -13.55 -15.80
N LYS A 6 16.95 -13.15 -14.66
CA LYS A 6 17.08 -13.79 -13.36
C LYS A 6 15.71 -13.82 -12.68
N LEU A 7 15.43 -14.88 -11.93
CA LEU A 7 14.25 -14.95 -11.05
C LEU A 7 14.64 -14.54 -9.63
N MET A 8 13.75 -13.83 -8.96
CA MET A 8 13.87 -13.51 -7.53
C MET A 8 12.54 -13.76 -6.83
N ASP A 9 12.59 -14.29 -5.62
CA ASP A 9 11.43 -14.36 -4.74
C ASP A 9 11.24 -13.03 -4.03
N SER A 10 9.99 -12.64 -3.76
CA SER A 10 9.67 -11.38 -3.11
C SER A 10 8.32 -11.44 -2.39
N PRO A 11 8.00 -10.46 -1.52
CA PRO A 11 6.69 -10.39 -0.86
C PRO A 11 5.49 -10.29 -1.83
N VAL A 12 5.73 -9.91 -3.09
CA VAL A 12 4.70 -9.79 -4.14
C VAL A 12 4.71 -10.98 -5.12
N GLY A 13 5.30 -12.10 -4.69
CA GLY A 13 5.51 -13.30 -5.49
C GLY A 13 6.83 -13.28 -6.25
N GLN A 14 7.01 -14.25 -7.16
CA GLN A 14 8.23 -14.33 -7.95
C GLN A 14 8.27 -13.24 -9.02
N LEU A 15 9.39 -12.52 -9.08
CA LEU A 15 9.66 -11.51 -10.10
C LEU A 15 10.72 -12.02 -11.08
N LYS A 16 10.53 -11.70 -12.36
CA LYS A 16 11.53 -11.94 -13.40
C LYS A 16 12.20 -10.62 -13.77
N LEU A 17 13.48 -10.51 -13.40
CA LEU A 17 14.33 -9.37 -13.71
C LEU A 17 14.97 -9.60 -15.08
N VAL A 18 14.89 -8.62 -15.97
CA VAL A 18 15.37 -8.76 -17.37
C VAL A 18 16.33 -7.64 -17.71
N ALA A 19 17.50 -7.99 -18.21
CA ALA A 19 18.54 -7.07 -18.65
C ALA A 19 18.71 -7.05 -20.17
N ASN A 20 19.05 -5.88 -20.70
CA ASN A 20 19.56 -5.68 -22.05
C ASN A 20 20.99 -5.13 -21.95
N GLY A 21 21.99 -6.00 -22.13
CA GLY A 21 23.37 -5.68 -21.81
C GLY A 21 23.52 -5.34 -20.33
N GLU A 22 24.03 -4.15 -20.04
CA GLU A 22 24.31 -3.66 -18.68
C GLU A 22 23.13 -2.89 -18.05
N ARG A 23 21.97 -2.85 -18.72
CA ARG A 23 20.82 -2.02 -18.31
C ARG A 23 19.60 -2.87 -18.01
N LEU A 24 18.85 -2.48 -16.99
CA LEU A 24 17.57 -3.10 -16.64
C LEU A 24 16.52 -2.75 -17.69
N ALA A 25 15.93 -3.78 -18.30
CA ALA A 25 14.95 -3.64 -19.39
C ALA A 25 13.52 -3.93 -18.92
N ALA A 26 13.34 -4.88 -17.99
CA ALA A 26 12.01 -5.17 -17.44
C ALA A 26 12.05 -5.82 -16.04
N ILE A 27 10.94 -5.66 -15.32
CA ILE A 27 10.59 -6.42 -14.12
C ILE A 27 9.18 -6.96 -14.36
N LEU A 28 9.10 -8.27 -14.60
CA LEU A 28 7.85 -8.96 -14.93
C LEU A 28 7.30 -9.70 -13.72
N TRP A 29 5.97 -9.75 -13.64
CA TRP A 29 5.24 -10.46 -12.59
C TRP A 29 5.16 -11.96 -12.89
N GLN A 30 4.98 -12.79 -11.87
CA GLN A 30 4.82 -14.24 -12.02
C GLN A 30 3.74 -14.63 -13.05
N ASN A 31 2.61 -13.94 -13.00
CA ASN A 31 1.46 -14.15 -13.89
C ASN A 31 1.24 -12.94 -14.81
N ASP A 32 2.33 -12.39 -15.37
CA ASP A 32 2.25 -11.24 -16.25
C ASP A 32 1.44 -11.55 -17.51
N LYS A 33 0.70 -10.55 -18.01
CA LYS A 33 -0.09 -10.70 -19.23
C LYS A 33 0.84 -10.96 -20.42
N PRO A 34 0.57 -11.98 -21.25
CA PRO A 34 1.33 -12.20 -22.48
C PRO A 34 1.40 -10.92 -23.32
N ASN A 35 2.58 -10.63 -23.88
CA ASN A 35 2.83 -9.47 -24.75
C ASN A 35 2.63 -8.08 -24.12
N ARG A 36 2.44 -7.96 -22.79
CA ARG A 36 2.41 -6.65 -22.12
C ARG A 36 3.73 -5.90 -22.33
N VAL A 37 4.84 -6.63 -22.16
CA VAL A 37 6.20 -6.20 -22.47
C VAL A 37 6.70 -7.04 -23.63
N ARG A 38 7.19 -6.39 -24.68
CA ARG A 38 7.71 -7.06 -25.87
C ARG A 38 9.21 -7.26 -25.69
N LEU A 39 9.61 -8.49 -25.39
CA LEU A 39 11.01 -8.89 -25.28
C LEU A 39 11.35 -9.85 -26.42
N GLY A 40 12.62 -9.93 -26.76
CA GLY A 40 13.14 -10.93 -27.69
C GLY A 40 13.38 -12.25 -26.98
N GLU A 41 14.40 -12.97 -27.44
CA GLU A 41 14.87 -14.19 -26.80
C GLU A 41 15.37 -13.90 -25.38
N LEU A 42 15.03 -14.78 -24.43
CA LEU A 42 15.41 -14.68 -23.02
C LEU A 42 16.33 -15.84 -22.65
N ILE A 43 17.51 -15.52 -22.11
CA ILE A 43 18.49 -16.47 -21.60
C ILE A 43 18.65 -16.24 -20.10
N GLU A 44 18.59 -17.31 -19.32
CA GLU A 44 18.83 -17.20 -17.88
C GLU A 44 20.31 -16.91 -17.61
N ALA A 45 20.60 -15.89 -16.82
CA ALA A 45 21.95 -15.50 -16.45
C ALA A 45 21.94 -14.80 -15.08
N ASN A 46 22.16 -15.59 -14.03
CA ASN A 46 22.04 -15.14 -12.64
C ASN A 46 23.26 -14.33 -12.14
N ASP A 47 24.31 -14.25 -12.96
CA ASP A 47 25.61 -13.62 -12.70
C ASP A 47 25.72 -12.18 -13.26
N ARG A 48 24.71 -11.69 -13.97
CA ARG A 48 24.75 -10.34 -14.56
C ARG A 48 24.76 -9.27 -13.47
N PRO A 49 25.74 -8.34 -13.45
CA PRO A 49 25.86 -7.33 -12.40
C PRO A 49 24.59 -6.50 -12.19
N VAL A 50 23.95 -6.04 -13.28
CA VAL A 50 22.71 -5.26 -13.19
C VAL A 50 21.54 -6.04 -12.57
N LEU A 51 21.47 -7.35 -12.77
CA LEU A 51 20.39 -8.19 -12.23
C LEU A 51 20.62 -8.47 -10.73
N ILE A 52 21.87 -8.72 -10.34
CA ILE A 52 22.28 -8.84 -8.93
C ILE A 52 21.98 -7.54 -8.19
N ASP A 53 22.34 -6.41 -8.79
CA ASP A 53 22.12 -5.11 -8.17
C ASP A 53 20.63 -4.74 -8.08
N THR A 54 19.86 -5.06 -9.13
CA THR A 54 18.39 -4.88 -9.12
C THR A 54 17.74 -5.69 -8.00
N GLU A 55 18.11 -6.96 -7.83
CA GLU A 55 17.59 -7.81 -6.76
C GLU A 55 17.94 -7.25 -5.37
N ARG A 56 19.20 -6.85 -5.16
CA ARG A 56 19.65 -6.23 -3.90
C ARG A 56 18.81 -5.00 -3.56
N GLN A 57 18.63 -4.08 -4.51
CA GLN A 57 17.86 -2.86 -4.28
C GLN A 57 16.37 -3.14 -4.08
N LEU A 58 15.79 -4.12 -4.77
CA LEU A 58 14.42 -4.54 -4.53
C LEU A 58 14.24 -5.14 -3.13
N ASN A 59 15.19 -5.94 -2.65
CA ASN A 59 15.16 -6.48 -1.29
C ASN A 59 15.22 -5.35 -0.24
N GLU A 60 16.08 -4.36 -0.42
CA GLU A 60 16.13 -3.16 0.44
C GLU A 60 14.82 -2.35 0.40
N TYR A 61 14.21 -2.22 -0.78
CA TYR A 61 12.93 -1.55 -0.95
C TYR A 61 11.81 -2.29 -0.20
N PHE A 62 11.74 -3.62 -0.36
CA PHE A 62 10.75 -4.44 0.34
C PHE A 62 10.98 -4.49 1.87
N ALA A 63 12.23 -4.31 2.31
CA ALA A 63 12.57 -4.16 3.73
C ALA A 63 12.28 -2.75 4.29
N GLY A 64 11.86 -1.80 3.44
CA GLY A 64 11.60 -0.41 3.83
C GLY A 64 12.86 0.45 4.07
N THR A 65 14.05 -0.07 3.76
CA THR A 65 15.33 0.64 3.94
C THR A 65 15.77 1.43 2.71
N ARG A 66 15.13 1.22 1.56
CA ARG A 66 15.37 1.99 0.33
C ARG A 66 14.13 2.75 -0.12
N ARG A 67 14.33 4.01 -0.49
CA ARG A 67 13.30 4.90 -1.06
C ARG A 67 13.53 5.26 -2.53
N GLU A 68 14.76 5.18 -3.00
CA GLU A 68 15.16 5.54 -4.37
C GLU A 68 15.97 4.41 -5.01
N PHE A 69 15.79 4.18 -6.31
CA PHE A 69 16.55 3.20 -7.06
C PHE A 69 17.66 3.89 -7.86
N ASP A 70 18.86 3.33 -7.82
CA ASP A 70 20.00 3.76 -8.62
C ASP A 70 20.36 2.63 -9.59
N LEU A 71 19.63 2.55 -10.70
CA LEU A 71 19.75 1.46 -11.66
C LEU A 71 19.82 2.02 -13.08
N PRO A 72 20.71 1.52 -13.94
CA PRO A 72 20.75 1.93 -15.33
C PRO A 72 19.55 1.34 -16.09
N LEU A 73 18.58 2.19 -16.46
CA LEU A 73 17.33 1.75 -17.11
C LEU A 73 17.41 1.79 -18.63
N ALA A 74 16.77 0.84 -19.31
CA ALA A 74 16.63 0.79 -20.77
C ALA A 74 15.18 0.55 -21.18
N PHE A 75 14.38 1.63 -21.20
CA PHE A 75 12.99 1.57 -21.64
C PHE A 75 12.85 1.23 -23.13
N GLN A 76 12.04 0.20 -23.42
CA GLN A 76 11.59 -0.12 -24.77
C GLN A 76 10.10 0.12 -24.93
N GLY A 77 9.77 1.04 -25.82
CA GLY A 77 8.41 1.46 -26.10
C GLY A 77 8.39 2.60 -27.12
N THR A 78 7.21 3.09 -27.44
CA THR A 78 7.04 4.30 -28.26
C THR A 78 7.56 5.53 -27.53
N GLU A 79 7.83 6.61 -28.25
CA GLU A 79 8.28 7.87 -27.63
C GLU A 79 7.27 8.39 -26.60
N PHE A 80 5.97 8.30 -26.89
CA PHE A 80 4.93 8.65 -25.92
C PHE A 80 4.98 7.80 -24.65
N GLN A 81 5.21 6.48 -24.79
CA GLN A 81 5.35 5.61 -23.63
C GLN A 81 6.58 5.97 -22.78
N LYS A 82 7.72 6.23 -23.43
CA LYS A 82 8.94 6.64 -22.75
C LYS A 82 8.76 7.96 -22.00
N GLN A 83 8.04 8.93 -22.58
CA GLN A 83 7.70 10.19 -21.89
C GLN A 83 6.87 9.94 -20.63
N VAL A 84 5.84 9.08 -20.72
CA VAL A 84 5.03 8.71 -19.55
C VAL A 84 5.89 8.01 -18.49
N TRP A 85 6.72 7.05 -18.86
CA TRP A 85 7.56 6.32 -17.89
C TRP A 85 8.64 7.21 -17.26
N ALA A 86 9.19 8.17 -18.00
CA ALA A 86 10.06 9.19 -17.45
C ALA A 86 9.32 10.06 -16.41
N ALA A 87 8.06 10.45 -16.67
CA ALA A 87 7.25 11.15 -15.69
C ALA A 87 6.98 10.29 -14.44
N LEU A 88 6.76 8.97 -14.57
CA LEU A 88 6.61 8.07 -13.42
C LEU A 88 7.82 8.10 -12.48
N LEU A 89 9.03 8.13 -13.04
CA LEU A 89 10.27 8.17 -12.24
C LEU A 89 10.40 9.43 -11.38
N THR A 90 9.66 10.50 -11.71
CA THR A 90 9.66 11.74 -10.93
C THR A 90 8.70 11.70 -9.73
N ILE A 91 7.85 10.67 -9.61
CA ILE A 91 6.92 10.55 -8.48
C ILE A 91 7.70 10.06 -7.27
N PRO A 92 7.83 10.84 -6.18
CA PRO A 92 8.61 10.43 -5.01
C PRO A 92 7.99 9.23 -4.28
N PHE A 93 8.82 8.52 -3.51
CA PHE A 93 8.37 7.46 -2.61
C PHE A 93 7.30 7.97 -1.64
N GLY A 94 6.21 7.22 -1.47
CA GLY A 94 5.10 7.55 -0.59
C GLY A 94 4.16 8.63 -1.13
N GLN A 95 4.40 9.14 -2.35
CA GLN A 95 3.51 10.08 -3.02
C GLN A 95 2.79 9.44 -4.19
N THR A 96 1.61 9.96 -4.49
CA THR A 96 0.81 9.54 -5.64
C THR A 96 0.60 10.68 -6.63
N ARG A 97 0.28 10.32 -7.88
CA ARG A 97 -0.23 11.25 -8.89
C ARG A 97 -1.46 10.67 -9.55
N SER A 98 -2.30 11.53 -10.09
CA SER A 98 -3.42 11.18 -10.96
C SER A 98 -2.95 11.03 -12.41
N TYR A 99 -3.72 10.29 -13.20
CA TYR A 99 -3.49 10.23 -14.65
C TYR A 99 -3.56 11.61 -15.34
N ALA A 100 -4.36 12.53 -14.79
CA ALA A 100 -4.45 13.89 -15.29
C ALA A 100 -3.16 14.69 -15.03
N GLU A 101 -2.57 14.57 -13.85
CA GLU A 101 -1.29 15.21 -13.53
C GLU A 101 -0.16 14.68 -14.41
N ILE A 102 -0.13 13.37 -14.69
CA ILE A 102 0.83 12.79 -15.65
C ILE A 102 0.62 13.36 -17.04
N ALA A 103 -0.63 13.49 -17.50
CA ALA A 103 -0.96 14.05 -18.81
C ALA A 103 -0.52 15.52 -18.94
N VAL A 104 -0.74 16.32 -17.88
CA VAL A 104 -0.25 17.71 -17.79
C VAL A 104 1.28 17.74 -17.83
N GLN A 105 1.96 16.89 -17.04
CA GLN A 105 3.42 16.86 -16.94
C GLN A 105 4.11 16.54 -18.27
N ILE A 106 3.53 15.64 -19.08
CA ILE A 106 4.06 15.33 -20.42
C ILE A 106 3.62 16.34 -21.50
N GLY A 107 2.95 17.44 -21.11
CA GLY A 107 2.55 18.53 -22.01
C GLY A 107 1.31 18.26 -22.85
N ASN A 108 0.47 17.29 -22.48
CA ASN A 108 -0.75 16.97 -23.22
C ASN A 108 -1.92 16.63 -22.29
N VAL A 109 -2.67 17.66 -21.89
CA VAL A 109 -3.83 17.54 -20.99
C VAL A 109 -4.93 16.61 -21.51
N ASN A 110 -5.02 16.40 -22.82
CA ASN A 110 -6.01 15.52 -23.44
C ASN A 110 -5.57 14.04 -23.45
N ALA A 111 -4.33 13.74 -23.03
CA ALA A 111 -3.75 12.41 -23.09
C ALA A 111 -4.04 11.53 -21.86
N VAL A 112 -4.97 11.90 -20.97
CA VAL A 112 -5.24 11.15 -19.70
C VAL A 112 -5.42 9.65 -19.92
N ARG A 113 -6.30 9.26 -20.87
CA ARG A 113 -6.55 7.84 -21.17
C ARG A 113 -5.33 7.16 -21.80
N ALA A 114 -4.61 7.87 -22.66
CA ALA A 114 -3.40 7.36 -23.30
C ALA A 114 -2.27 7.16 -22.28
N ALA A 115 -2.11 8.09 -21.32
CA ALA A 115 -1.20 7.98 -20.20
C ALA A 115 -1.52 6.77 -19.33
N GLY A 116 -2.81 6.51 -19.05
CA GLY A 116 -3.23 5.29 -18.36
C GLY A 116 -2.86 4.01 -19.11
N ALA A 117 -3.06 3.97 -20.43
CA ALA A 117 -2.66 2.82 -21.25
C ALA A 117 -1.13 2.63 -21.30
N ALA A 118 -0.36 3.73 -21.35
CA ALA A 118 1.10 3.70 -21.29
C ALA A 118 1.61 3.25 -19.91
N ASN A 119 0.98 3.70 -18.82
CA ASN A 119 1.26 3.28 -17.44
C ASN A 119 1.10 1.76 -17.29
N GLY A 120 0.01 1.19 -17.81
CA GLY A 120 -0.22 -0.26 -17.79
C GLY A 120 0.79 -1.09 -18.60
N ARG A 121 1.52 -0.46 -19.53
CA ARG A 121 2.58 -1.07 -20.35
C ARG A 121 3.99 -0.84 -19.81
N ASN A 122 4.14 -0.24 -18.63
CA ASN A 122 5.45 -0.01 -18.01
C ASN A 122 6.25 -1.31 -17.89
N PRO A 123 7.40 -1.46 -18.57
CA PRO A 123 8.16 -2.69 -18.53
C PRO A 123 8.93 -2.88 -17.21
N ILE A 124 9.29 -1.80 -16.53
CA ILE A 124 10.15 -1.84 -15.33
C ILE A 124 9.28 -1.58 -14.10
N SER A 125 8.45 -2.56 -13.74
CA SER A 125 7.55 -2.49 -12.58
C SER A 125 8.30 -2.17 -11.28
N ILE A 126 7.63 -1.52 -10.32
CA ILE A 126 8.18 -1.09 -9.02
C ILE A 126 9.20 0.05 -9.14
N VAL A 127 10.28 -0.14 -9.91
CA VAL A 127 11.34 0.86 -10.11
C VAL A 127 10.83 2.08 -10.87
N ALA A 128 10.13 1.87 -11.99
CA ALA A 128 9.27 2.91 -12.57
C ALA A 128 7.90 2.78 -11.90
N PRO A 129 7.49 3.70 -11.02
CA PRO A 129 6.48 3.43 -10.00
C PRO A 129 5.05 3.61 -10.54
N CYS A 130 4.63 2.76 -11.49
CA CYS A 130 3.29 2.80 -12.06
C CYS A 130 2.17 2.51 -11.04
N HIS A 131 2.50 1.91 -9.88
CA HIS A 131 1.59 1.72 -8.75
C HIS A 131 1.25 3.04 -8.04
N ARG A 132 2.09 4.07 -8.14
CA ARG A 132 1.85 5.41 -7.55
C ARG A 132 0.85 6.26 -8.36
N VAL A 133 0.36 5.76 -9.50
CA VAL A 133 -0.66 6.46 -10.29
C VAL A 133 -2.06 5.93 -9.99
N ILE A 134 -2.97 6.82 -9.60
CA ILE A 134 -4.34 6.49 -9.17
C ILE A 134 -5.40 7.26 -9.95
N GLY A 135 -6.63 6.76 -9.96
CA GLY A 135 -7.77 7.47 -10.54
C GLY A 135 -8.14 8.71 -9.72
N ALA A 136 -8.80 9.68 -10.33
CA ALA A 136 -9.23 10.92 -9.65
C ALA A 136 -10.24 10.65 -8.51
N SER A 137 -11.00 9.55 -8.57
CA SER A 137 -11.89 9.10 -7.50
C SER A 137 -11.18 8.47 -6.31
N GLY A 138 -9.86 8.25 -6.41
CA GLY A 138 -9.09 7.48 -5.43
C GLY A 138 -9.13 5.96 -5.66
N ASP A 139 -9.92 5.48 -6.62
CA ASP A 139 -10.05 4.05 -6.87
C ASP A 139 -8.77 3.43 -7.43
N LEU A 140 -8.38 2.30 -6.83
CA LEU A 140 -7.32 1.44 -7.36
C LEU A 140 -7.87 0.60 -8.50
N THR A 141 -7.56 1.02 -9.72
CA THR A 141 -7.89 0.27 -10.93
C THR A 141 -6.62 -0.24 -11.60
N GLY A 142 -6.75 -1.38 -12.28
CA GLY A 142 -5.79 -1.94 -13.25
C GLY A 142 -4.31 -1.89 -12.85
N PHE A 143 -3.74 -3.03 -12.45
CA PHE A 143 -2.31 -3.17 -12.22
C PHE A 143 -1.78 -4.46 -12.82
N ALA A 144 -0.61 -4.41 -13.45
CA ALA A 144 -0.02 -5.59 -14.10
C ALA A 144 0.23 -6.73 -13.09
N GLY A 145 0.67 -6.39 -11.88
CA GLY A 145 0.85 -7.35 -10.78
C GLY A 145 -0.42 -7.68 -9.99
N GLY A 146 -1.59 -7.19 -10.40
CA GLY A 146 -2.85 -7.35 -9.65
C GLY A 146 -3.05 -6.33 -8.53
N LEU A 147 -4.32 -6.08 -8.18
CA LEU A 147 -4.66 -5.01 -7.22
C LEU A 147 -4.08 -5.25 -5.81
N ALA A 148 -3.99 -6.51 -5.36
CA ALA A 148 -3.38 -6.86 -4.08
C ALA A 148 -1.93 -6.37 -3.98
N ASN A 149 -1.13 -6.59 -5.03
CA ASN A 149 0.26 -6.11 -5.08
C ASN A 149 0.34 -4.58 -5.18
N LYS A 150 -0.58 -3.92 -5.89
CA LYS A 150 -0.64 -2.46 -5.92
C LYS A 150 -0.90 -1.88 -4.51
N MET A 151 -1.86 -2.46 -3.79
CA MET A 151 -2.17 -2.08 -2.41
C MET A 151 -0.97 -2.31 -1.49
N PHE A 152 -0.34 -3.48 -1.58
CA PHE A 152 0.84 -3.81 -0.78
C PHE A 152 1.96 -2.77 -0.97
N LEU A 153 2.30 -2.44 -2.21
CA LEU A 153 3.35 -1.46 -2.51
C LEU A 153 3.00 -0.07 -1.96
N LEU A 154 1.75 0.38 -2.12
CA LEU A 154 1.31 1.67 -1.59
C LEU A 154 1.34 1.70 -0.05
N SER A 155 0.89 0.63 0.61
CA SER A 155 0.95 0.50 2.07
C SER A 155 2.39 0.47 2.57
N LEU A 156 3.28 -0.21 1.86
CA LEU A 156 4.71 -0.24 2.19
C LEU A 156 5.31 1.16 2.16
N GLU A 157 5.01 1.92 1.11
CA GLU A 157 5.52 3.28 0.99
C GLU A 157 4.88 4.27 1.98
N ALA A 158 3.65 4.00 2.42
CA ALA A 158 2.98 4.77 3.47
C ALA A 158 3.47 4.43 4.90
N GLY A 159 4.42 3.49 5.05
CA GLY A 159 4.90 3.03 6.35
C GLY A 159 3.89 2.18 7.12
N GLN A 160 2.89 1.63 6.44
CA GLN A 160 1.78 0.87 7.03
C GLN A 160 2.02 -0.64 7.05
N THR A 161 3.14 -1.13 6.50
CA THR A 161 3.49 -2.56 6.46
C THR A 161 4.43 -3.00 7.57
N SER A 162 4.62 -2.19 8.62
CA SER A 162 5.36 -2.70 9.77
C SER A 162 4.56 -3.85 10.39
N LEU A 163 5.16 -5.04 10.42
CA LEU A 163 4.70 -6.16 11.24
C LEU A 163 4.56 -5.74 12.72
N GLU A 164 5.18 -4.62 13.11
CA GLU A 164 5.07 -3.95 14.40
C GLU A 164 3.70 -3.26 14.61
N ALA A 165 3.08 -2.69 13.57
CA ALA A 165 1.80 -1.98 13.72
C ALA A 165 0.59 -2.90 13.97
N GLN A 166 0.74 -4.21 13.74
CA GLN A 166 -0.23 -5.23 14.14
C GLN A 166 0.02 -5.75 15.56
N ALA A 167 1.28 -5.79 16.01
CA ALA A 167 1.62 -6.17 17.38
C ALA A 167 1.11 -5.13 18.39
N ASP A 168 1.30 -3.84 18.12
CA ASP A 168 0.88 -2.78 19.06
C ASP A 168 -0.65 -2.68 19.17
N ARG A 169 -1.39 -2.84 18.06
CA ARG A 169 -2.86 -2.81 18.09
C ARG A 169 -3.46 -4.01 18.81
N GLN A 170 -2.86 -5.19 18.69
CA GLN A 170 -3.33 -6.37 19.41
C GLN A 170 -3.05 -6.24 20.92
N THR A 171 -1.90 -5.66 21.29
CA THR A 171 -1.48 -5.49 22.69
C THR A 171 -2.33 -4.42 23.39
N ASP A 172 -2.65 -3.32 22.70
CA ASP A 172 -3.53 -2.28 23.23
C ASP A 172 -4.99 -2.76 23.38
N MET A 173 -5.48 -3.57 22.45
CA MET A 173 -6.85 -4.09 22.50
C MET A 173 -7.05 -5.11 23.65
N PHE A 174 -6.06 -5.97 23.90
CA PHE A 174 -6.09 -6.88 25.05
C PHE A 174 -5.88 -6.17 26.40
N ALA A 175 -5.13 -5.06 26.43
CA ALA A 175 -4.95 -4.25 27.62
C ALA A 175 -6.23 -3.46 28.00
N GLU A 176 -6.97 -2.96 27.01
CA GLU A 176 -8.27 -2.30 27.20
C GLU A 176 -9.36 -3.28 27.67
N GLU A 177 -9.48 -4.46 27.05
CA GLU A 177 -10.44 -5.49 27.47
C GLU A 177 -10.13 -6.06 28.87
N GLY A 178 -8.84 -6.15 29.24
CA GLY A 178 -8.40 -6.58 30.57
C GLY A 178 -8.77 -5.56 31.66
N LYS A 179 -8.64 -4.26 31.40
CA LYS A 179 -9.02 -3.19 32.34
C LYS A 179 -10.54 -3.13 32.54
N ALA A 180 -11.32 -3.25 31.47
CA ALA A 180 -12.78 -3.23 31.53
C ALA A 180 -13.37 -4.40 32.35
N LYS A 181 -12.75 -5.59 32.29
CA LYS A 181 -13.18 -6.75 33.11
C LYS A 181 -12.83 -6.62 34.59
N VAL A 182 -11.69 -6.02 34.92
CA VAL A 182 -11.27 -5.84 36.33
C VAL A 182 -12.10 -4.76 37.03
N GLU A 183 -12.46 -3.67 36.37
CA GLU A 183 -13.33 -2.63 36.96
C GLU A 183 -14.79 -3.08 37.14
N ALA A 184 -15.30 -3.97 36.27
CA ALA A 184 -16.66 -4.48 36.40
C ALA A 184 -16.84 -5.44 37.60
N GLN A 185 -15.77 -6.09 38.07
CA GLN A 185 -15.80 -7.03 39.20
C GLN A 185 -15.52 -6.37 40.56
N ALA A 186 -15.11 -5.11 40.60
CA ALA A 186 -14.70 -4.42 41.83
C ALA A 186 -15.79 -3.54 42.48
N ARG A 187 -17.07 -3.66 42.07
CA ARG A 187 -18.18 -2.94 42.72
C ARG A 187 -18.77 -3.78 43.86
N PRO A 188 -18.67 -3.38 45.14
CA PRO A 188 -19.29 -4.11 46.23
C PRO A 188 -20.80 -3.83 46.28
N GLU A 189 -21.60 -4.88 46.42
CA GLU A 189 -23.04 -4.80 46.67
C GLU A 189 -23.30 -4.13 48.04
N ALA A 190 -23.88 -2.92 48.02
CA ALA A 190 -24.25 -2.19 49.21
C ALA A 190 -25.66 -2.63 49.69
N GLN A 191 -25.71 -3.37 50.79
CA GLN A 191 -26.94 -3.65 51.54
C GLN A 191 -27.50 -2.38 52.17
N THR A 192 -28.75 -2.03 51.85
CA THR A 192 -29.47 -0.90 52.44
C THR A 192 -30.46 -1.38 53.52
N LYS A 193 -30.24 -0.91 54.75
CA LYS A 193 -31.16 -1.03 55.91
C LYS A 193 -32.42 -0.16 55.70
N PRO A 194 -33.59 -0.56 56.20
CA PRO A 194 -34.80 0.27 56.12
C PRO A 194 -34.79 1.40 57.15
N ALA A 195 -35.25 2.58 56.70
CA ALA A 195 -35.30 3.83 57.44
C ALA A 195 -36.54 3.93 58.35
N ARG A 196 -36.35 4.49 59.55
CA ARG A 196 -37.44 4.97 60.42
C ARG A 196 -38.04 6.24 59.81
N HIS A 197 -39.36 6.25 59.64
CA HIS A 197 -40.11 7.42 59.20
C HIS A 197 -40.97 7.93 60.35
N ALA A 198 -40.85 9.21 60.68
CA ALA A 198 -41.79 9.94 61.51
C ALA A 198 -42.26 11.16 60.72
N PRO A 199 -43.57 11.42 60.66
CA PRO A 199 -44.06 12.77 60.44
C PRO A 199 -44.96 13.25 61.58
N ARG A 200 -45.07 14.57 61.58
CA ARG A 200 -45.53 15.48 62.63
C ARG A 200 -47.05 15.47 62.82
N ARG A 201 -47.45 15.86 64.03
CA ARG A 201 -48.83 16.08 64.49
C ARG A 201 -49.59 17.04 63.56
N GLY A 202 -50.71 16.55 63.03
CA GLY A 202 -51.80 17.36 62.49
C GLY A 202 -52.76 17.79 63.60
N THR A 203 -53.20 19.04 63.49
CA THR A 203 -54.14 19.76 64.36
C THR A 203 -55.55 19.18 64.34
N GLN A 204 -56.20 19.28 65.49
CA GLN A 204 -57.58 18.87 65.80
C GLN A 204 -58.63 19.65 65.00
N SER A 205 -59.73 18.98 64.67
CA SER A 205 -61.09 19.50 64.92
C SER A 205 -62.12 18.38 64.80
N SER A 206 -62.78 18.13 65.93
CA SER A 206 -63.90 17.21 66.11
C SER A 206 -65.24 17.95 65.99
N LEU A 207 -66.18 17.34 65.30
CA LEU A 207 -67.60 17.66 65.31
C LEU A 207 -68.32 16.87 66.40
N PHE A 208 -68.94 17.57 67.34
CA PHE A 208 -70.19 17.33 68.11
C PHE A 208 -70.34 18.62 68.96
N GLY A 209 -71.41 19.41 69.01
CA GLY A 209 -72.83 19.14 68.86
C GLY A 209 -73.50 19.20 70.24
N THR A 210 -73.85 20.40 70.75
CA THR A 210 -75.13 20.86 71.36
C THR A 210 -74.97 22.31 71.80
#